data_AF-A0A0G0W4K8-F1
#
_entry.id   AF-A0A0G0W4K8-F1
#
_cell.length_a   1.000
_cell.length_b   1.000
_cell.length_c   1.000
_cell.angle_alpha   90.00
_cell.angle_beta   90.00
_cell.angle_gamma   90.00
#
_symmetry.space_group_name_H-M   'P 1'
#
loop_
_entity.id
_entity.type
_entity.pdbx_description
1 polymer ?
#
loop_
_entity_poly.entity_id
_entity_poly.type
_entity_poly.pdbx_seq_one_letter_code
_entity_poly.pdbx_strand_id
1 'polypeptide(L)'
;PEGQNSKGNKLAPFHTGAVRLSMESNVPIVPIGIYLDPAWIWRKNVVIRNIKVVFAWYRYGWYGVTFGKEICIPGSVEDRVSVQKQTFALRKTIVRLSYKARKACEHAIQLGKRKNTVRFHNGIRFAYRVVCFLFFTRIH
;
A
#
# COMPACT_ATOMS: atom_id res chain seq x y z
N PRO A 1 -5.53 -6.52 4.98
CA PRO A 1 -5.87 -6.35 3.54
C PRO A 1 -5.00 -7.19 2.62
N GLU A 2 -3.67 -7.18 2.73
CA GLU A 2 -2.81 -8.05 1.89
C GLU A 2 -2.08 -9.16 2.68
N GLY A 3 -1.89 -9.00 4.00
CA GLY A 3 -1.26 -10.02 4.86
C GLY A 3 0.24 -10.27 4.59
N GLN A 4 0.74 -9.93 3.40
CA GLN A 4 2.13 -9.98 2.95
C GLN A 4 2.37 -8.89 1.90
N ASN A 5 3.63 -8.49 1.70
CA ASN A 5 3.97 -7.58 0.61
C ASN A 5 3.73 -8.24 -0.75
N SER A 6 3.24 -7.45 -1.69
CA SER A 6 3.19 -7.77 -3.11
C SER A 6 4.54 -8.32 -3.61
N LYS A 7 4.56 -9.57 -4.11
CA LYS A 7 5.74 -10.14 -4.78
C LYS A 7 5.87 -9.47 -6.16
N GLY A 8 6.84 -8.57 -6.30
CA GLY A 8 7.07 -7.82 -7.54
C GLY A 8 6.04 -6.71 -7.79
N ASN A 9 5.66 -6.46 -9.06
CA ASN A 9 4.70 -5.40 -9.45
C ASN A 9 3.22 -5.80 -9.29
N LYS A 10 2.91 -6.97 -8.72
CA LYS A 10 1.53 -7.46 -8.59
C LYS A 10 1.08 -7.44 -7.13
N LEU A 11 0.00 -6.71 -6.87
CA LEU A 11 -0.70 -6.75 -5.57
C LEU A 11 -1.11 -8.18 -5.25
N ALA A 12 -0.72 -8.64 -4.06
CA ALA A 12 -1.18 -9.86 -3.43
C ALA A 12 -2.72 -9.86 -3.30
N PRO A 13 -3.34 -11.06 -3.19
CA PRO A 13 -4.78 -11.17 -3.06
C PRO A 13 -5.27 -10.41 -1.83
N PHE A 14 -6.32 -9.62 -2.02
CA PHE A 14 -6.92 -8.87 -0.92
C PHE A 14 -7.76 -9.81 -0.07
N HIS A 15 -7.45 -9.88 1.22
CA HIS A 15 -8.31 -10.50 2.22
C HIS A 15 -9.52 -9.60 2.49
N THR A 16 -10.68 -10.22 2.71
CA THR A 16 -11.96 -9.55 2.99
C THR A 16 -12.02 -8.91 4.38
N GLY A 17 -11.08 -9.21 5.28
CA GLY A 17 -11.13 -8.80 6.69
C GLY A 17 -11.27 -7.29 6.92
N ALA A 18 -10.67 -6.45 6.07
CA ALA A 18 -10.82 -4.99 6.20
C ALA A 18 -12.24 -4.50 5.88
N VAL A 19 -12.89 -5.12 4.88
CA VAL A 19 -14.27 -4.81 4.50
C VAL A 19 -15.24 -5.32 5.57
N ARG A 20 -15.03 -6.55 6.04
CA ARG A 20 -15.85 -7.14 7.10
C ARG A 20 -15.79 -6.31 8.38
N LEU A 21 -14.60 -5.94 8.83
CA LEU A 21 -14.42 -5.11 10.03
C LEU A 21 -15.11 -3.75 9.90
N SER A 22 -14.99 -3.11 8.73
CA SER A 22 -15.65 -1.84 8.44
C SER A 22 -17.18 -1.95 8.49
N MET A 23 -17.75 -3.00 7.90
CA MET A 23 -19.19 -3.28 7.94
C MET A 23 -19.66 -3.59 9.38
N GLU A 24 -18.96 -4.47 10.12
CA GLU A 24 -19.31 -4.85 11.51
C GLU A 24 -19.26 -3.64 12.45
N SER A 25 -18.25 -2.78 12.28
CA SER A 25 -18.02 -1.64 13.18
C SER A 25 -18.72 -0.36 12.72
N ASN A 26 -19.32 -0.36 11.52
CA ASN A 26 -19.87 0.82 10.86
C ASN A 26 -18.89 2.01 10.79
N VAL A 27 -17.61 1.71 10.50
CA VAL A 27 -16.52 2.71 10.42
C VAL A 27 -16.03 2.83 8.97
N PRO A 28 -15.77 4.06 8.47
CA PRO A 28 -15.27 4.26 7.11
C PRO A 28 -13.85 3.71 6.90
N ILE A 29 -13.57 3.25 5.69
CA ILE A 29 -12.23 2.88 5.24
C ILE A 29 -11.60 4.06 4.49
N VAL A 30 -10.38 4.45 4.85
CA VAL A 30 -9.56 5.39 4.07
C VAL A 30 -8.55 4.59 3.23
N PRO A 31 -8.75 4.48 1.90
CA PRO A 31 -7.80 3.77 1.05
C PRO A 31 -6.54 4.61 0.82
N ILE A 32 -5.38 3.96 0.90
CA ILE A 32 -4.08 4.60 0.70
C ILE A 32 -3.32 3.84 -0.39
N GLY A 33 -2.81 4.58 -1.38
CA GLY A 33 -1.90 4.05 -2.38
C GLY A 33 -0.47 4.44 -2.05
N ILE A 34 0.43 3.46 -2.01
CA ILE A 34 1.84 3.66 -1.68
C ILE A 34 2.69 3.15 -2.85
N TYR A 35 3.71 3.92 -3.22
CA TYR A 35 4.72 3.56 -4.19
C TYR A 35 6.11 3.74 -3.58
N LEU A 36 6.98 2.75 -3.74
CA LEU A 36 8.40 2.82 -3.39
C LEU A 36 9.21 2.65 -4.67
N ASP A 37 10.19 3.54 -4.91
CA ASP A 37 11.11 3.37 -6.05
C ASP A 37 11.96 2.09 -5.87
N PRO A 38 11.81 1.07 -6.75
CA PRO A 38 12.52 -0.20 -6.60
C PRO A 38 14.04 -0.10 -6.52
N ALA A 39 14.64 0.96 -7.10
CA ALA A 39 16.09 1.19 -7.06
C ALA A 39 16.63 1.37 -5.64
N TRP A 40 15.78 1.78 -4.70
CA TRP A 40 16.15 2.03 -3.30
C TRP A 40 15.73 0.90 -2.35
N ILE A 41 15.17 -0.20 -2.88
CA ILE A 41 14.84 -1.37 -2.07
C ILE A 41 16.08 -2.27 -1.97
N TRP A 42 16.77 -2.19 -0.84
CA TRP A 42 17.84 -3.13 -0.52
C TRP A 42 17.25 -4.48 -0.14
N ARG A 43 17.70 -5.56 -0.78
CA ARG A 43 17.23 -6.91 -0.49
C ARG A 43 18.37 -7.80 -0.01
N LYS A 44 18.15 -8.59 1.03
CA LYS A 44 19.09 -9.61 1.51
C LYS A 44 18.39 -10.91 1.79
N ASN A 45 18.93 -11.99 1.21
CA ASN A 45 18.51 -13.35 1.53
C ASN A 45 19.11 -13.73 2.88
N VAL A 46 18.28 -14.20 3.79
CA VAL A 46 18.71 -14.67 5.12
C VAL A 46 18.01 -15.99 5.39
N VAL A 47 18.75 -16.94 5.98
CA VAL A 47 18.17 -18.19 6.47
C VAL A 47 17.91 -18.02 7.96
N ILE A 48 16.64 -18.15 8.36
CA ILE A 48 16.25 -18.13 9.77
C ILE A 48 15.55 -19.45 10.06
N ARG A 49 16.11 -20.25 10.98
CA ARG A 49 15.55 -21.57 11.35
C ARG A 49 15.26 -22.46 10.13
N ASN A 50 16.24 -22.60 9.23
CA ASN A 50 16.15 -23.31 7.94
C ASN A 50 15.12 -22.76 6.92
N ILE A 51 14.49 -21.62 7.19
CA ILE A 51 13.58 -20.96 6.25
C ILE A 51 14.34 -19.86 5.52
N LYS A 52 14.36 -19.90 4.18
CA LYS A 52 14.87 -18.80 3.35
C LYS A 52 13.87 -17.65 3.36
N VAL A 53 14.30 -16.49 3.86
CA VAL A 53 13.51 -15.27 3.94
C VAL A 53 14.22 -14.16 3.19
N VAL A 54 13.48 -13.36 2.42
CA VAL A 54 14.00 -12.13 1.81
C VAL A 54 13.67 -10.97 2.71
N PHE A 55 14.69 -10.31 3.22
CA PHE A 55 14.57 -9.00 3.85
C PHE A 55 14.56 -7.93 2.78
N ALA A 56 13.61 -7.01 2.86
CA ALA A 56 13.58 -5.81 2.02
C ALA A 56 13.59 -4.55 2.90
N TRP A 57 14.56 -3.65 2.67
CA TRP A 57 14.74 -2.41 3.42
C TRP A 57 14.66 -1.21 2.49
N TYR A 58 13.96 -0.16 2.95
CA TYR A 58 13.76 1.07 2.19
C TYR A 58 14.16 2.30 3.03
N ARG A 59 15.46 2.66 3.02
CA ARG A 59 15.99 3.67 3.97
C ARG A 59 16.00 5.10 3.44
N TYR A 60 16.29 5.31 2.15
CA TYR A 60 16.65 6.63 1.62
C TYR A 60 15.98 6.99 0.29
N GLY A 61 15.09 6.14 -0.21
CA GLY A 61 14.48 6.34 -1.52
C GLY A 61 13.26 7.25 -1.52
N TRP A 62 12.92 7.71 -2.71
CA TRP A 62 11.71 8.46 -2.98
C TRP A 62 10.49 7.55 -2.93
N TYR A 63 9.52 7.90 -2.09
CA TYR A 63 8.25 7.20 -2.05
C TYR A 63 7.09 8.15 -2.35
N GLY A 64 6.07 7.58 -3.00
CA GLY A 64 4.81 8.23 -3.26
C GLY A 64 3.73 7.74 -2.31
N VAL A 65 2.91 8.64 -1.81
CA VAL A 65 1.69 8.28 -1.07
C VAL A 65 0.52 9.10 -1.62
N THR A 66 -0.63 8.45 -1.78
CA THR A 66 -1.89 9.10 -2.13
C THR A 66 -2.98 8.60 -1.20
N PHE A 67 -3.85 9.50 -0.76
CA PHE A 67 -5.01 9.15 0.04
C PHE A 67 -6.24 9.25 -0.86
N GLY A 68 -7.11 8.25 -0.77
CA GLY A 68 -8.44 8.33 -1.36
C GLY A 68 -9.44 8.94 -0.39
N LYS A 69 -10.66 9.12 -0.88
CA LYS A 69 -11.80 9.51 -0.05
C LYS A 69 -12.21 8.35 0.86
N GLU A 70 -12.78 8.70 1.99
CA GLU A 70 -13.45 7.75 2.89
C GLU A 70 -14.51 6.94 2.13
N ILE A 71 -14.54 5.64 2.40
CA ILE A 71 -15.49 4.69 1.82
C ILE A 71 -16.27 4.08 2.99
N CYS A 72 -17.54 4.45 3.11
CA CYS A 72 -18.49 3.76 3.96
C CYS A 72 -19.01 2.54 3.20
N ILE A 73 -18.96 1.37 3.82
CA ILE A 73 -19.44 0.14 3.19
C ILE A 73 -20.74 -0.28 3.91
N PRO A 74 -21.91 0.00 3.33
CA PRO A 74 -23.17 -0.43 3.90
C PRO A 74 -23.40 -1.93 3.67
N GLY A 75 -24.28 -2.51 4.49
CA GLY A 75 -24.73 -3.89 4.37
C GLY A 75 -24.33 -4.75 5.55
N SER A 76 -24.57 -6.05 5.44
CA SER A 76 -24.27 -7.03 6.47
C SER A 76 -23.10 -7.92 6.05
N VAL A 77 -22.39 -8.46 7.05
CA VAL A 77 -21.16 -9.24 6.86
C VAL A 77 -21.46 -10.68 6.44
N GLU A 78 -22.67 -11.13 6.71
CA GLU A 78 -23.22 -12.43 6.35
C GLU A 78 -23.39 -12.56 4.83
N ASP A 79 -23.61 -11.44 4.12
CA ASP A 79 -23.65 -11.42 2.65
C ASP A 79 -22.24 -11.53 2.06
N ARG A 80 -21.80 -12.79 1.91
CA ARG A 80 -20.50 -13.13 1.34
C ARG A 80 -20.30 -12.60 -0.08
N VAL A 81 -21.35 -12.51 -0.88
CA VAL A 81 -21.26 -12.04 -2.28
C VAL A 81 -21.01 -10.53 -2.29
N SER A 82 -21.76 -9.77 -1.49
CA SER A 82 -21.55 -8.33 -1.32
C SER A 82 -20.16 -8.02 -0.74
N VAL A 83 -19.74 -8.74 0.31
CA VAL A 83 -18.41 -8.58 0.92
C VAL A 83 -17.29 -8.77 -0.11
N GLN A 84 -17.38 -9.80 -0.97
CA GLN A 84 -16.38 -10.02 -2.01
C GLN A 84 -16.40 -8.91 -3.07
N LYS A 85 -17.59 -8.48 -3.52
CA LYS A 85 -17.75 -7.38 -4.48
C LYS A 85 -17.15 -6.07 -3.97
N GLN A 86 -17.42 -5.73 -2.71
CA GLN A 86 -16.89 -4.53 -2.06
C GLN A 86 -15.37 -4.61 -1.85
N THR A 87 -14.86 -5.79 -1.47
CA THR A 87 -13.41 -6.04 -1.37
C THR A 87 -12.71 -5.82 -2.72
N PHE A 88 -13.33 -6.28 -3.81
CA PHE A 88 -12.81 -6.06 -5.16
C PHE A 88 -12.83 -4.58 -5.58
N ALA A 89 -13.90 -3.84 -5.24
CA ALA A 89 -14.00 -2.41 -5.49
C ALA A 89 -12.93 -1.61 -4.71
N LEU A 90 -12.73 -1.94 -3.43
CA LEU A 90 -11.69 -1.35 -2.59
C LEU A 90 -10.30 -1.62 -3.16
N ARG A 91 -10.03 -2.86 -3.60
CA ARG A 91 -8.77 -3.23 -4.26
C ARG A 91 -8.52 -2.38 -5.50
N LYS A 92 -9.50 -2.26 -6.40
CA LYS A 92 -9.38 -1.40 -7.61
C LYS A 92 -9.04 0.04 -7.24
N THR A 93 -9.64 0.56 -6.17
CA THR A 93 -9.37 1.91 -5.67
C THR A 93 -7.93 2.06 -5.20
N ILE A 94 -7.43 1.12 -4.38
CA ILE A 94 -6.04 1.13 -3.90
C ILE A 94 -5.05 0.99 -5.05
N VAL A 95 -5.30 0.11 -6.04
CA VAL A 95 -4.47 0.01 -7.26
C VAL A 95 -4.36 1.35 -7.96
N ARG A 96 -5.52 2.02 -8.17
CA ARG A 96 -5.57 3.33 -8.83
C ARG A 96 -4.80 4.39 -8.05
N LEU A 97 -4.91 4.38 -6.72
CA LEU A 97 -4.17 5.28 -5.85
C LEU A 97 -2.66 5.00 -5.92
N SER A 98 -2.22 3.75 -5.82
CA SER A 98 -0.80 3.39 -5.92
C SER A 98 -0.20 3.80 -7.27
N TYR A 99 -0.96 3.68 -8.37
CA TYR A 99 -0.54 4.19 -9.68
C TYR A 99 -0.41 5.72 -9.71
N LYS A 100 -1.35 6.46 -9.10
CA LYS A 100 -1.23 7.92 -8.95
C LYS A 100 -0.01 8.30 -8.11
N ALA A 101 0.23 7.58 -7.01
CA ALA A 101 1.39 7.79 -6.14
C ALA A 101 2.69 7.60 -6.90
N ARG A 102 2.78 6.54 -7.72
CA ARG A 102 3.90 6.29 -8.62
C ARG A 102 4.14 7.44 -9.58
N LYS A 103 3.14 7.82 -10.39
CA LYS A 103 3.28 8.89 -11.38
C LYS A 103 3.73 10.22 -10.75
N ALA A 104 3.14 10.58 -9.62
CA ALA A 104 3.48 11.81 -8.95
C ALA A 104 4.89 11.77 -8.33
N CYS A 105 5.32 10.60 -7.83
CA CYS A 105 6.69 10.39 -7.36
C CYS A 105 7.71 10.48 -8.51
N GLU A 106 7.49 9.76 -9.62
CA GLU A 106 8.36 9.77 -10.81
C GLU A 106 8.48 11.19 -11.39
N HIS A 107 7.37 11.91 -11.49
CA HIS A 107 7.37 13.30 -11.93
C HIS A 107 8.14 14.23 -10.97
N ALA A 108 8.01 14.03 -9.66
CA ALA A 108 8.76 14.82 -8.67
C ALA A 108 10.29 14.58 -8.75
N ILE A 109 10.70 13.33 -9.00
CA ILE A 109 12.10 12.93 -9.22
C ILE A 109 12.65 13.61 -10.48
N GLN A 110 11.91 13.57 -11.59
CA GLN A 110 12.32 14.19 -12.86
C GLN A 110 12.50 15.71 -12.76
N LEU A 111 11.65 16.38 -11.97
CA LEU A 111 11.75 17.83 -11.74
C LEU A 111 12.91 18.22 -10.82
N GLY A 112 13.75 17.29 -10.37
CA GLY A 112 14.90 17.56 -9.50
C GLY A 112 14.51 18.19 -8.14
N LYS A 113 13.23 18.06 -7.73
CA LYS A 113 12.73 18.67 -6.51
C LYS A 113 13.49 18.10 -5.31
N ARG A 114 14.27 18.92 -4.60
CA ARG A 114 15.05 18.50 -3.43
C ARG A 114 14.16 18.28 -2.20
N LYS A 115 14.38 17.12 -1.57
CA LYS A 115 14.06 16.58 -0.22
C LYS A 115 12.85 17.00 0.62
N ASN A 116 12.16 18.14 0.44
CA ASN A 116 11.24 18.64 1.48
C ASN A 116 9.91 19.24 0.99
N THR A 117 9.43 18.97 -0.23
CA THR A 117 8.17 19.59 -0.69
C THR A 117 6.97 18.68 -0.47
N VAL A 118 6.32 18.83 0.70
CA VAL A 118 4.93 18.38 0.92
C VAL A 118 4.02 19.32 0.13
N ARG A 119 3.64 18.95 -1.11
CA ARG A 119 2.63 19.72 -1.85
C ARG A 119 1.24 19.24 -1.47
N PHE A 120 0.51 20.12 -0.79
CA PHE A 120 -0.92 19.96 -0.52
C PHE A 120 -1.70 20.34 -1.79
N HIS A 121 -2.18 19.35 -2.53
CA HIS A 121 -3.21 19.54 -3.54
C HIS A 121 -4.15 18.33 -3.51
N ASN A 122 -5.42 18.58 -3.19
CA ASN A 122 -6.53 17.63 -3.33
C ASN A 122 -6.32 16.23 -2.69
N GLY A 123 -5.89 16.19 -1.43
CA GLY A 123 -5.87 14.95 -0.63
C GLY A 123 -4.68 14.02 -0.86
N ILE A 124 -3.68 14.40 -1.65
CA ILE A 124 -2.44 13.64 -1.80
C ILE A 124 -1.41 14.17 -0.79
N ARG A 125 -0.99 13.34 0.18
CA ARG A 125 0.12 13.68 1.09
C ARG A 125 1.33 12.84 0.73
N PHE A 126 2.48 13.47 0.61
CA PHE A 126 3.76 12.78 0.59
C PHE A 126 4.45 13.05 1.91
N ALA A 127 4.71 12.01 2.70
CA ALA A 127 5.59 12.11 3.84
C ALA A 127 7.03 11.87 3.36
N TYR A 128 8.03 12.46 4.03
CA TYR A 128 9.44 12.20 3.74
C TYR A 128 10.26 12.30 5.04
N ARG A 129 10.21 11.30 5.91
CA ARG A 129 11.28 11.03 6.90
C ARG A 129 11.08 9.67 7.55
N VAL A 130 12.12 8.83 7.43
CA VAL A 130 12.35 7.53 8.10
C VAL A 130 11.08 6.81 8.53
N VAL A 131 10.54 5.99 7.63
CA VAL A 131 9.68 4.88 8.06
C VAL A 131 10.50 3.61 7.88
N CYS A 132 11.02 3.10 9.00
CA CYS A 132 11.55 1.74 9.06
C CYS A 132 10.41 0.77 8.81
N PHE A 133 10.24 0.36 7.56
CA PHE A 133 9.45 -0.82 7.27
C PHE A 133 10.38 -2.03 7.21
N LEU A 134 10.41 -2.79 8.30
CA LEU A 134 10.94 -4.16 8.29
C LEU A 134 9.90 -5.04 7.61
N PHE A 135 10.17 -5.42 6.37
CA PHE A 135 9.29 -6.31 5.63
C PHE A 135 9.89 -7.70 5.53
N PHE A 136 9.17 -8.69 6.06
CA PHE A 136 9.49 -10.10 5.97
C PHE A 136 8.60 -10.74 4.90
N THR A 137 9.19 -11.24 3.81
CA THR A 137 8.46 -12.10 2.87
C THR A 137 8.97 -13.53 2.99
N ARG A 138 8.07 -14.44 3.39
CA ARG A 138 8.34 -15.89 3.46
C ARG A 138 8.34 -16.44 2.04
N ILE A 139 9.45 -17.02 1.59
CA ILE A 139 9.49 -17.81 0.36
C ILE A 139 9.21 -19.25 0.79
N HIS A 140 8.03 -19.76 0.40
CA HIS A 140 7.75 -21.20 0.35
C HIS A 140 8.34 -21.75 -0.94
#